data_AF-A0A955IYI7-F1
#
_entry.id   AF-A0A955IYI7-F1
#
_cell.length_a   1.000
_cell.length_b   1.000
_cell.length_c   1.000
_cell.angle_alpha   90.00
_cell.angle_beta   90.00
_cell.angle_gamma   90.00
#
_symmetry.space_group_name_H-M   'P 1'
#
loop_
_entity.id
_entity.type
_entity.pdbx_description
1 polymer ?
#
loop_
_entity_poly.entity_id
_entity_poly.type
_entity_poly.pdbx_seq_one_letter_code
_entity_poly.pdbx_strand_id
1 'polypeptide(L)'
;MNTPRTTAAIGMSSLALLLIAGCGQTRSASLSNEHQASYCDAEASPVFSAASEELVIGAEYASDQIPVYDRPVQGLELAEVANELIDMHNRDRELVRDSIDPKHQNKARLAMINAIDRAHAARLKEIVDCIGWPTRGTVGLEATEGAYLVIQHAGHDTAFQERCLEMMHDLVDRGELPAPYIALLTDRIRVFNGQPQVYGTQMTLARDSEGVMRPVPITSIEFPDQLDDRRAKMGMPAHDRFVQAIAQAYAASLVEPNSRYASVPTE
;
A
#
# COMPACT_ATOMS: atom_id res chain seq x y z
N MET A 1 -40.98 -6.78 16.04
CA MET A 1 -39.98 -7.86 15.93
C MET A 1 -38.83 -7.32 15.11
N ASN A 2 -37.78 -6.82 15.77
CA ASN A 2 -36.60 -6.27 15.12
C ASN A 2 -35.59 -7.39 14.92
N THR A 3 -35.23 -7.66 13.66
CA THR A 3 -34.08 -8.48 13.29
C THR A 3 -32.79 -7.74 13.65
N PRO A 4 -31.82 -8.36 14.32
CA PRO A 4 -30.54 -7.73 14.60
C PRO A 4 -29.75 -7.53 13.29
N ARG A 5 -29.18 -6.33 13.12
CA ARG A 5 -28.20 -6.04 12.08
C ARG A 5 -26.96 -6.89 12.32
N THR A 6 -26.61 -7.72 11.35
CA THR A 6 -25.39 -8.52 11.33
C THR A 6 -24.18 -7.58 11.28
N THR A 7 -23.42 -7.49 12.35
CA THR A 7 -22.10 -6.84 12.38
C THR A 7 -21.17 -7.68 11.51
N ALA A 8 -20.77 -7.15 10.35
CA ALA A 8 -19.73 -7.75 9.55
C ALA A 8 -18.39 -7.54 10.28
N ALA A 9 -17.81 -8.62 10.81
CA ALA A 9 -16.45 -8.60 11.32
C ALA A 9 -15.50 -8.33 10.14
N ILE A 10 -14.98 -7.10 10.06
CA ILE A 10 -13.95 -6.74 9.07
C ILE A 10 -12.66 -7.36 9.58
N GLY A 11 -12.36 -8.58 9.12
CA GLY A 11 -11.05 -9.16 9.28
C GLY A 11 -10.06 -8.36 8.44
N MET A 12 -9.42 -7.35 9.04
CA MET A 12 -8.28 -6.68 8.43
C MET A 12 -7.13 -7.69 8.38
N SER A 13 -6.99 -8.36 7.23
CA SER A 13 -5.88 -9.26 6.95
C SER A 13 -4.59 -8.43 6.89
N SER A 14 -3.84 -8.39 8.00
CA SER A 14 -2.37 -8.24 8.19
C SER A 14 -1.49 -7.41 7.22
N LEU A 15 -2.03 -6.52 6.38
CA LEU A 15 -1.25 -5.83 5.35
C LEU A 15 -0.54 -4.54 5.82
N ALA A 16 -0.42 -4.35 7.14
CA ALA A 16 0.29 -3.21 7.74
C ALA A 16 1.64 -3.57 8.40
N LEU A 17 2.06 -4.84 8.34
CA LEU A 17 3.36 -5.29 8.86
C LEU A 17 4.13 -6.09 7.81
N LEU A 18 4.70 -5.41 6.81
CA LEU A 18 5.98 -5.77 6.16
C LEU A 18 6.20 -4.89 4.93
N LEU A 19 6.74 -3.69 5.15
CA LEU A 19 7.69 -3.05 4.23
C LEU A 19 8.69 -2.25 5.08
N ILE A 20 9.40 -2.95 5.98
CA ILE A 20 10.67 -2.46 6.53
C ILE A 20 11.72 -2.72 5.44
N ALA A 21 11.82 -1.81 4.48
CA ALA A 21 12.97 -1.75 3.58
C ALA A 21 13.19 -0.29 3.17
N GLY A 22 13.72 0.51 4.10
CA GLY A 22 14.24 1.84 3.85
C GLY A 22 15.68 1.92 4.34
N CYS A 23 16.62 1.76 3.42
CA CYS A 23 18.05 2.01 3.61
C CYS A 23 18.28 3.38 4.26
N GLY A 24 19.21 3.43 5.23
CA GLY A 24 19.66 4.67 5.84
C GLY A 24 20.25 5.63 4.80
N GLN A 25 19.80 6.89 4.85
CA GLN A 25 20.38 7.98 4.07
C GLN A 25 21.53 8.62 4.85
N THR A 26 22.74 8.50 4.32
CA THR A 26 23.89 9.34 4.66
C THR A 26 23.71 10.73 4.03
N ARG A 27 23.93 11.78 4.83
CA ARG A 27 23.90 13.20 4.43
C ARG A 27 25.08 13.59 3.52
N SER A 28 24.82 14.43 2.53
CA SER A 28 25.68 15.56 2.11
C SER A 28 24.80 16.56 1.32
N ALA A 29 24.59 17.78 1.82
CA ALA A 29 25.37 19.01 1.63
C ALA A 29 24.98 19.80 0.36
N SER A 30 24.20 20.88 0.61
CA SER A 30 24.07 22.19 -0.06
C SER A 30 24.55 22.39 -1.50
N LEU A 31 23.74 23.11 -2.30
CA LEU A 31 24.09 24.40 -2.90
C LEU A 31 22.85 25.11 -3.48
N SER A 32 22.99 26.41 -3.68
CA SER A 32 21.98 27.48 -3.72
C SER A 32 21.54 27.98 -5.12
N ASN A 33 20.39 28.68 -5.10
CA ASN A 33 19.95 29.83 -5.92
C ASN A 33 19.13 29.65 -7.22
N GLU A 34 17.85 30.03 -7.09
CA GLU A 34 17.05 31.01 -7.85
C GLU A 34 17.24 31.20 -9.37
N HIS A 35 16.15 30.99 -10.14
CA HIS A 35 15.55 32.04 -10.98
C HIS A 35 14.11 31.71 -11.40
N GLN A 36 13.33 32.77 -11.63
CA GLN A 36 11.87 32.83 -11.75
C GLN A 36 11.44 33.11 -13.20
N ALA A 37 10.22 32.63 -13.55
CA ALA A 37 9.23 33.22 -14.48
C ALA A 37 8.80 32.41 -15.74
N SER A 38 7.50 32.03 -15.71
CA SER A 38 6.42 32.43 -16.64
C SER A 38 6.11 31.63 -17.93
N TYR A 39 4.92 30.98 -17.84
CA TYR A 39 3.82 30.80 -18.81
C TYR A 39 3.89 29.88 -20.04
N CYS A 40 2.75 29.21 -20.23
CA CYS A 40 2.36 28.13 -21.14
C CYS A 40 2.56 28.41 -22.64
N ASP A 41 3.07 27.41 -23.37
CA ASP A 41 2.30 26.72 -24.41
C ASP A 41 3.01 25.43 -24.87
N ALA A 42 2.21 24.50 -25.37
CA ALA A 42 2.54 23.13 -25.74
C ALA A 42 3.59 23.02 -26.86
N GLU A 43 4.47 22.02 -26.74
CA GLU A 43 4.86 21.02 -27.76
C GLU A 43 6.03 20.19 -27.20
N ALA A 44 6.05 18.90 -27.57
CA ALA A 44 6.68 17.83 -26.80
C ALA A 44 8.21 17.65 -26.99
N SER A 45 8.86 17.27 -25.87
CA SER A 45 10.10 16.48 -25.70
C SER A 45 11.47 17.08 -26.10
N PRO A 46 12.58 16.58 -25.53
CA PRO A 46 12.77 15.94 -24.22
C PRO A 46 13.93 16.58 -23.42
N VAL A 47 13.78 16.76 -22.11
CA VAL A 47 14.93 16.97 -21.22
C VAL A 47 14.76 16.09 -19.99
N PHE A 48 15.59 15.05 -19.97
CA PHE A 48 15.89 14.18 -18.84
C PHE A 48 16.14 14.98 -17.56
N SER A 49 15.53 14.57 -16.45
CA SER A 49 16.15 14.77 -15.14
C SER A 49 15.62 13.77 -14.12
N ALA A 50 16.54 12.91 -13.69
CA ALA A 50 16.52 12.03 -12.51
C ALA A 50 15.39 10.99 -12.42
N ALA A 51 15.42 10.02 -13.35
CA ALA A 51 15.14 8.64 -12.97
C ALA A 51 16.03 8.29 -11.75
N SER A 52 15.42 7.97 -10.63
CA SER A 52 16.13 7.43 -9.47
C SER A 52 16.82 6.13 -9.89
N GLU A 53 18.13 6.23 -10.09
CA GLU A 53 19.13 5.18 -10.32
C GLU A 53 18.56 3.75 -10.39
N GLU A 54 18.30 3.35 -11.63
CA GLU A 54 18.24 1.95 -12.03
C GLU A 54 19.62 1.32 -11.80
N LEU A 55 19.90 0.92 -10.56
CA LEU A 55 21.02 0.05 -10.25
C LEU A 55 20.62 -1.40 -10.55
N VAL A 56 20.52 -1.72 -11.84
CA VAL A 56 20.52 -3.10 -12.34
C VAL A 56 21.95 -3.61 -12.21
N ILE A 57 22.27 -4.26 -11.09
CA ILE A 57 23.48 -5.10 -11.00
C ILE A 57 23.06 -6.54 -11.30
N GLY A 58 23.43 -7.02 -12.49
CA GLY A 58 23.34 -8.44 -12.86
C GLY A 58 21.90 -8.90 -13.13
N ALA A 59 21.51 -8.87 -14.39
CA ALA A 59 20.27 -9.47 -14.86
C ALA A 59 20.33 -11.00 -14.72
N GLU A 60 19.85 -11.53 -13.60
CA GLU A 60 19.32 -12.89 -13.47
C GLU A 60 18.13 -12.86 -12.50
N TYR A 61 17.12 -12.05 -12.84
CA TYR A 61 15.76 -12.42 -12.47
C TYR A 61 15.31 -13.44 -13.53
N ALA A 62 14.70 -14.55 -13.11
CA ALA A 62 13.87 -15.28 -14.06
C ALA A 62 12.75 -14.31 -14.46
N SER A 63 12.84 -13.73 -15.67
CA SER A 63 11.81 -12.88 -16.28
C SER A 63 10.42 -13.49 -16.12
N ASP A 64 10.38 -14.82 -16.10
CA ASP A 64 9.23 -15.69 -15.97
C ASP A 64 8.37 -15.43 -14.72
N GLN A 65 8.89 -14.74 -13.69
CA GLN A 65 8.11 -14.41 -12.50
C GLN A 65 7.41 -13.06 -12.54
N ILE A 66 7.76 -12.20 -13.50
CA ILE A 66 7.11 -10.91 -13.70
C ILE A 66 5.91 -11.16 -14.62
N PRO A 67 4.69 -10.81 -14.20
CA PRO A 67 3.50 -11.03 -15.03
C PRO A 67 3.58 -10.16 -16.29
N VAL A 68 3.14 -10.74 -17.40
CA VAL A 68 3.02 -10.06 -18.70
C VAL A 68 1.55 -10.12 -19.12
N TYR A 69 1.01 -8.96 -19.48
CA TYR A 69 -0.39 -8.82 -19.90
C TYR A 69 -0.44 -8.52 -21.41
N ASP A 70 -0.51 -9.56 -22.24
CA ASP A 70 -0.39 -9.43 -23.70
C ASP A 70 -1.66 -8.91 -24.39
N ARG A 71 -2.81 -8.93 -23.70
CA ARG A 71 -4.10 -8.49 -24.24
C ARG A 71 -4.52 -7.16 -23.62
N PRO A 72 -4.94 -6.17 -24.44
CA PRO A 72 -5.49 -4.92 -23.92
C PRO A 72 -6.80 -5.18 -23.16
N VAL A 73 -7.04 -4.42 -22.08
CA VAL A 73 -8.24 -4.58 -21.23
C VAL A 73 -9.53 -4.43 -22.03
N GLN A 74 -9.56 -3.59 -23.07
CA GLN A 74 -10.75 -3.39 -23.92
C GLN A 74 -11.19 -4.66 -24.67
N GLY A 75 -10.31 -5.65 -24.79
CA GLY A 75 -10.60 -6.96 -25.39
C GLY A 75 -10.88 -8.05 -24.37
N LEU A 76 -11.06 -7.72 -23.08
CA LEU A 76 -11.35 -8.65 -22.01
C LEU A 76 -12.80 -8.54 -21.54
N GLU A 77 -13.38 -9.68 -21.18
CA GLU A 77 -14.63 -9.72 -20.40
C GLU A 77 -14.37 -9.35 -18.93
N LEU A 78 -15.38 -8.83 -18.23
CA LEU A 78 -15.24 -8.49 -16.79
C LEU A 78 -14.80 -9.68 -15.93
N ALA A 79 -15.18 -10.90 -16.30
CA ALA A 79 -14.73 -12.11 -15.62
C ALA A 79 -13.22 -12.39 -15.82
N GLU A 80 -12.66 -12.04 -16.98
CA GLU A 80 -11.22 -12.13 -17.24
C GLU A 80 -10.46 -11.07 -16.43
N VAL A 81 -10.98 -9.84 -16.38
CA VAL A 81 -10.43 -8.77 -15.52
C VAL A 81 -10.47 -9.17 -14.04
N ALA A 82 -11.57 -9.77 -13.59
CA ALA A 82 -11.69 -10.27 -12.22
C ALA A 82 -10.63 -11.34 -11.91
N ASN A 83 -10.39 -12.27 -12.82
CA ASN A 83 -9.35 -13.29 -12.66
C ASN A 83 -7.96 -12.67 -12.57
N GLU A 84 -7.62 -11.69 -13.43
CA GLU A 84 -6.33 -11.00 -13.34
C GLU A 84 -6.13 -10.33 -11.97
N LEU A 85 -7.15 -9.64 -11.44
CA LEU A 85 -7.08 -8.99 -10.13
C LEU A 85 -6.98 -10.00 -8.97
N ILE A 86 -7.65 -11.15 -9.08
CA ILE A 86 -7.54 -12.25 -8.11
C ILE A 86 -6.14 -12.87 -8.15
N ASP A 87 -5.56 -13.04 -9.34
CA ASP A 87 -4.18 -13.54 -9.49
C ASP A 87 -3.17 -12.56 -8.87
N MET A 88 -3.36 -11.25 -9.08
CA MET A 88 -2.56 -10.21 -8.40
C MET A 88 -2.68 -10.31 -6.87
N HIS A 89 -3.90 -10.49 -6.35
CA HIS A 89 -4.15 -10.68 -4.91
C HIS A 89 -3.42 -11.90 -4.34
N ASN A 90 -3.54 -13.03 -5.04
CA ASN A 90 -2.93 -14.28 -4.61
C ASN A 90 -1.40 -14.20 -4.62
N ARG A 91 -0.85 -13.53 -5.64
CA ARG A 91 0.59 -13.33 -5.76
C ARG A 91 1.14 -12.44 -4.65
N ASP A 92 0.46 -11.34 -4.34
CA ASP A 92 0.84 -10.46 -3.22
C ASP A 92 0.91 -11.25 -1.90
N ARG A 93 -0.14 -12.02 -1.59
CA ARG A 93 -0.19 -12.83 -0.36
C ARG A 93 0.91 -13.88 -0.27
N GLU A 94 1.28 -14.47 -1.40
CA GLU A 94 2.41 -15.39 -1.48
C GLU A 94 3.74 -14.67 -1.19
N LEU A 95 3.97 -13.51 -1.80
CA LEU A 95 5.18 -12.71 -1.59
C LEU A 95 5.31 -12.27 -0.12
N VAL A 96 4.21 -11.83 0.50
CA VAL A 96 4.16 -11.48 1.92
C VAL A 96 4.47 -12.69 2.80
N ARG A 97 3.82 -13.85 2.56
CA ARG A 97 4.08 -15.08 3.32
C ARG A 97 5.56 -15.46 3.28
N ASP A 98 6.16 -15.40 2.11
CA ASP A 98 7.55 -15.79 1.92
C ASP A 98 8.52 -14.78 2.56
N SER A 99 8.15 -13.49 2.67
CA SER A 99 8.99 -12.44 3.27
C SER A 99 9.28 -12.62 4.77
N ILE A 100 8.49 -13.48 5.43
CA ILE A 100 8.66 -13.85 6.83
C ILE A 100 9.96 -14.65 7.04
N ASP A 101 10.38 -15.44 6.04
CA ASP A 101 11.66 -16.16 6.12
C ASP A 101 12.83 -15.20 5.91
N PRO A 102 13.75 -15.04 6.88
CA PRO A 102 14.92 -14.18 6.74
C PRO A 102 15.78 -14.50 5.52
N LYS A 103 15.76 -15.75 5.02
CA LYS A 103 16.49 -16.14 3.80
C LYS A 103 15.99 -15.44 2.54
N HIS A 104 14.72 -15.02 2.56
CA HIS A 104 14.10 -14.30 1.46
C HIS A 104 14.35 -12.79 1.52
N GLN A 105 14.97 -12.26 2.59
CA GLN A 105 15.25 -10.83 2.75
C GLN A 105 16.58 -10.43 2.08
N ASN A 106 16.63 -10.52 0.74
CA ASN A 106 17.78 -10.11 -0.05
C ASN A 106 17.40 -9.08 -1.14
N LYS A 107 18.41 -8.34 -1.61
CA LYS A 107 18.22 -7.25 -2.59
C LYS A 107 17.58 -7.71 -3.90
N ALA A 108 17.93 -8.90 -4.38
CA ALA A 108 17.36 -9.45 -5.60
C ALA A 108 15.85 -9.69 -5.43
N ARG A 109 15.42 -10.34 -4.35
CA ARG A 109 14.00 -10.55 -4.10
C ARG A 109 13.22 -9.24 -3.99
N LEU A 110 13.77 -8.23 -3.31
CA LEU A 110 13.14 -6.92 -3.21
C LEU A 110 12.96 -6.26 -4.59
N ALA A 111 13.99 -6.31 -5.44
CA ALA A 111 13.90 -5.78 -6.79
C ALA A 111 12.88 -6.54 -7.66
N MET A 112 12.76 -7.86 -7.48
CA MET A 112 11.75 -8.68 -8.14
C MET A 112 10.32 -8.31 -7.70
N ILE A 113 10.09 -8.15 -6.39
CA ILE A 113 8.80 -7.69 -5.84
C ILE A 113 8.46 -6.32 -6.44
N ASN A 114 9.40 -5.37 -6.43
CA ASN A 114 9.19 -4.05 -7.03
C ASN A 114 8.88 -4.11 -8.53
N ALA A 115 9.41 -5.09 -9.26
CA ALA A 115 9.11 -5.29 -10.67
C ALA A 115 7.69 -5.84 -10.88
N ILE A 116 7.26 -6.78 -10.04
CA ILE A 116 5.88 -7.28 -10.02
C ILE A 116 4.91 -6.15 -9.67
N ASP A 117 5.18 -5.36 -8.63
CA ASP A 117 4.34 -4.24 -8.21
C ASP A 117 4.17 -3.20 -9.33
N ARG A 118 5.25 -2.93 -10.09
CA ARG A 118 5.21 -2.07 -11.28
C ARG A 118 4.34 -2.65 -12.39
N ALA A 119 4.48 -3.93 -12.69
CA ALA A 119 3.66 -4.60 -13.72
C ALA A 119 2.18 -4.62 -13.33
N HIS A 120 1.86 -4.93 -12.07
CA HIS A 120 0.51 -4.90 -11.54
C HIS A 120 -0.07 -3.47 -11.54
N ALA A 121 0.69 -2.46 -11.11
CA ALA A 121 0.22 -1.07 -11.10
C ALA A 121 -0.07 -0.56 -12.52
N ALA A 122 0.79 -0.89 -13.49
CA ALA A 122 0.56 -0.57 -14.90
C ALA A 122 -0.73 -1.24 -15.41
N ARG A 123 -0.94 -2.52 -15.09
CA ARG A 123 -2.16 -3.22 -15.51
C ARG A 123 -3.42 -2.68 -14.81
N LEU A 124 -3.36 -2.42 -13.51
CA LEU A 124 -4.47 -1.82 -12.78
C LEU A 124 -4.84 -0.44 -13.35
N LYS A 125 -3.85 0.34 -13.79
CA LYS A 125 -4.08 1.64 -14.45
C LYS A 125 -4.90 1.47 -15.72
N GLU A 126 -4.56 0.51 -16.58
CA GLU A 126 -5.38 0.19 -17.77
C GLU A 126 -6.80 -0.25 -17.40
N ILE A 127 -6.93 -1.07 -16.36
CA ILE A 127 -8.25 -1.53 -15.86
C ILE A 127 -9.08 -0.32 -15.41
N VAL A 128 -8.51 0.55 -14.56
CA VAL A 128 -9.17 1.75 -14.05
C VAL A 128 -9.57 2.69 -15.18
N ASP A 129 -8.71 2.86 -16.18
CA ASP A 129 -8.99 3.73 -17.33
C ASP A 129 -10.11 3.16 -18.22
N CYS A 130 -10.33 1.84 -18.22
CA CYS A 130 -11.39 1.18 -19.00
C CYS A 130 -12.74 1.08 -18.28
N ILE A 131 -12.74 0.68 -17.00
CA ILE A 131 -13.97 0.33 -16.27
C ILE A 131 -14.21 1.17 -15.01
N GLY A 132 -13.34 2.15 -14.74
CA GLY A 132 -13.29 2.84 -13.45
C GLY A 132 -12.69 1.97 -12.36
N TRP A 133 -12.78 2.41 -11.10
CA TRP A 133 -12.29 1.59 -9.99
C TRP A 133 -13.05 0.25 -9.91
N PRO A 134 -12.36 -0.91 -9.89
CA PRO A 134 -13.01 -2.21 -9.80
C PRO A 134 -13.79 -2.34 -8.49
N THR A 135 -15.09 -2.62 -8.57
CA THR A 135 -15.96 -2.75 -7.39
C THR A 135 -16.52 -4.15 -7.27
N ARG A 136 -17.11 -4.45 -6.12
CA ARG A 136 -17.80 -5.72 -5.88
C ARG A 136 -18.88 -5.98 -6.94
N GLY A 137 -19.53 -4.94 -7.44
CA GLY A 137 -20.57 -5.04 -8.46
C GLY A 137 -20.05 -5.35 -9.87
N THR A 138 -18.82 -4.95 -10.19
CA THR A 138 -18.23 -5.14 -11.52
C THR A 138 -17.38 -6.41 -11.62
N VAL A 139 -16.52 -6.66 -10.63
CA VAL A 139 -15.52 -7.75 -10.67
C VAL A 139 -15.62 -8.71 -9.48
N GLY A 140 -16.50 -8.44 -8.50
CA GLY A 140 -16.61 -9.25 -7.28
C GLY A 140 -15.69 -8.77 -6.16
N LEU A 141 -15.92 -9.30 -4.95
CA LEU A 141 -15.25 -8.82 -3.73
C LEU A 141 -13.74 -9.12 -3.75
N GLU A 142 -13.35 -10.35 -4.07
CA GLU A 142 -11.94 -10.77 -4.05
C GLU A 142 -11.08 -9.99 -5.06
N ALA A 143 -11.59 -9.77 -6.27
CA ALA A 143 -10.94 -8.94 -7.28
C ALA A 143 -10.83 -7.47 -6.85
N THR A 144 -11.86 -6.94 -6.17
CA THR A 144 -11.82 -5.57 -5.60
C THR A 144 -10.74 -5.43 -4.52
N GLU A 145 -10.62 -6.44 -3.66
CA GLU A 145 -9.54 -6.50 -2.68
C GLU A 145 -8.17 -6.59 -3.37
N GLY A 146 -8.05 -7.37 -4.45
CA GLY A 146 -6.84 -7.41 -5.29
C GLY A 146 -6.45 -6.06 -5.86
N ALA A 147 -7.40 -5.33 -6.46
CA ALA A 147 -7.16 -3.96 -6.95
C ALA A 147 -6.67 -3.02 -5.84
N TYR A 148 -7.27 -3.14 -4.64
CA TYR A 148 -6.86 -2.34 -3.49
C TYR A 148 -5.44 -2.70 -2.99
N LEU A 149 -5.05 -3.97 -2.97
CA LEU A 149 -3.68 -4.36 -2.64
C LEU A 149 -2.69 -3.76 -3.64
N VAL A 150 -2.96 -3.88 -4.93
CA VAL A 150 -2.08 -3.35 -5.97
C VAL A 150 -1.89 -1.83 -5.82
N ILE A 151 -2.96 -1.06 -5.58
CA ILE A 151 -2.78 0.40 -5.39
C ILE A 151 -1.99 0.74 -4.12
N GLN A 152 -2.08 -0.06 -3.06
CA GLN A 152 -1.31 0.12 -1.82
C GLN A 152 0.21 -0.05 -2.02
N HIS A 153 0.62 -0.77 -3.07
CA HIS A 153 2.00 -1.05 -3.43
C HIS A 153 2.53 -0.18 -4.60
N ALA A 154 1.67 0.62 -5.23
CA ALA A 154 2.01 1.51 -6.33
C ALA A 154 2.77 2.80 -5.91
N GLY A 155 3.63 2.72 -4.90
CA GLY A 155 4.34 3.89 -4.34
C GLY A 155 5.32 4.59 -5.29
N HIS A 156 5.64 3.96 -6.42
CA HIS A 156 6.42 4.56 -7.49
C HIS A 156 5.60 5.49 -8.39
N ASP A 157 4.26 5.44 -8.34
CA ASP A 157 3.33 6.28 -9.09
C ASP A 157 2.29 6.86 -8.12
N THR A 158 2.72 7.80 -7.26
CA THR A 158 1.84 8.45 -6.27
C THR A 158 0.70 9.23 -6.92
N ALA A 159 0.90 9.78 -8.12
CA ALA A 159 -0.17 10.45 -8.88
C ALA A 159 -1.30 9.48 -9.27
N PHE A 160 -0.96 8.22 -9.61
CA PHE A 160 -1.98 7.20 -9.80
C PHE A 160 -2.69 6.83 -8.50
N GLN A 161 -1.96 6.71 -7.39
CA GLN A 161 -2.56 6.46 -6.08
C GLN A 161 -3.55 7.56 -5.69
N GLU A 162 -3.19 8.84 -5.88
CA GLU A 162 -4.06 9.99 -5.61
C GLU A 162 -5.33 9.96 -6.46
N ARG A 163 -5.20 9.69 -7.77
CA ARG A 163 -6.35 9.55 -8.67
C ARG A 163 -7.31 8.44 -8.22
N CYS A 164 -6.77 7.28 -7.82
CA CYS A 164 -7.59 6.19 -7.30
C CYS A 164 -8.22 6.52 -5.95
N LEU A 165 -7.49 7.19 -5.06
CA LEU A 165 -8.01 7.63 -3.76
C LEU A 165 -9.23 8.55 -3.93
N GLU A 166 -9.18 9.49 -4.87
CA GLU A 166 -10.30 10.36 -5.21
C GLU A 166 -11.54 9.55 -5.65
N MET A 167 -11.38 8.57 -6.52
CA MET A 167 -12.48 7.69 -6.96
C MET A 167 -13.04 6.85 -5.80
N MET A 168 -12.19 6.42 -4.87
CA MET A 168 -12.58 5.58 -3.75
C MET A 168 -13.44 6.31 -2.71
N HIS A 169 -13.32 7.64 -2.58
CA HIS A 169 -14.14 8.42 -1.64
C HIS A 169 -15.64 8.23 -1.91
N ASP A 170 -16.07 8.43 -3.15
CA ASP A 170 -17.47 8.22 -3.56
C ASP A 170 -17.94 6.77 -3.38
N LEU A 171 -17.03 5.80 -3.51
CA LEU A 171 -17.33 4.39 -3.32
C LEU A 171 -17.54 4.02 -1.85
N VAL A 172 -16.76 4.61 -0.95
CA VAL A 172 -16.96 4.46 0.50
C VAL A 172 -18.29 5.09 0.93
N ASP A 173 -18.61 6.29 0.42
CA ASP A 173 -19.87 6.98 0.74
C ASP A 173 -21.09 6.17 0.28
N ARG A 174 -20.96 5.41 -0.81
CA ARG A 174 -21.99 4.48 -1.31
C ARG A 174 -21.96 3.10 -0.63
N GLY A 175 -21.01 2.84 0.27
CA GLY A 175 -20.85 1.56 0.95
C GLY A 175 -20.33 0.42 0.06
N GLU A 176 -19.73 0.74 -1.08
CA GLU A 176 -19.11 -0.23 -1.99
C GLU A 176 -17.69 -0.61 -1.58
N LEU A 177 -17.02 0.23 -0.79
CA LEU A 177 -15.69 -0.02 -0.23
C LEU A 177 -15.66 0.22 1.30
N PRO A 178 -14.77 -0.46 2.04
CA PRO A 178 -14.55 -0.18 3.46
C PRO A 178 -13.91 1.20 3.68
N ALA A 179 -14.47 2.01 4.58
CA ALA A 179 -13.90 3.31 4.95
C ALA A 179 -12.42 3.28 5.39
N PRO A 180 -11.93 2.24 6.11
CA PRO A 180 -10.50 2.15 6.44
C PRO A 180 -9.55 2.16 5.24
N TYR A 181 -10.02 1.80 4.04
CA TYR A 181 -9.18 1.80 2.84
C TYR A 181 -8.70 3.21 2.47
N ILE A 182 -9.56 4.21 2.66
CA ILE A 182 -9.21 5.63 2.47
C ILE A 182 -8.10 6.04 3.43
N ALA A 183 -8.24 5.70 4.71
CA ALA A 183 -7.29 6.08 5.73
C ALA A 183 -5.90 5.48 5.49
N LEU A 184 -5.86 4.18 5.16
CA LEU A 184 -4.65 3.43 4.88
C LEU A 184 -3.90 3.97 3.66
N LEU A 185 -4.62 4.23 2.54
CA LEU A 185 -4.01 4.75 1.31
C LEU A 185 -3.59 6.22 1.45
N THR A 186 -4.39 7.04 2.14
CA THR A 186 -4.05 8.43 2.46
C THR A 186 -2.71 8.51 3.19
N ASP A 187 -2.54 7.74 4.26
CA ASP A 187 -1.29 7.76 5.03
C ASP A 187 -0.14 7.13 4.23
N ARG A 188 -0.39 6.14 3.38
CA ARG A 188 0.62 5.54 2.51
C ARG A 188 1.18 6.58 1.52
N ILE A 189 0.32 7.31 0.82
CA ILE A 189 0.72 8.38 -0.10
C ILE A 189 1.52 9.46 0.65
N ARG A 190 1.03 9.88 1.83
CA ARG A 190 1.70 10.88 2.66
C ARG A 190 3.09 10.41 3.10
N VAL A 191 3.25 9.16 3.51
CA VAL A 191 4.57 8.61 3.84
C VAL A 191 5.51 8.61 2.63
N PHE A 192 5.05 8.21 1.44
CA PHE A 192 5.88 8.29 0.23
C PHE A 192 6.28 9.73 -0.10
N ASN A 193 5.43 10.71 0.19
CA ASN A 193 5.69 12.12 0.02
C ASN A 193 6.43 12.78 1.20
N GLY A 194 6.84 12.02 2.22
CA GLY A 194 7.52 12.54 3.41
C GLY A 194 6.66 13.46 4.29
N GLN A 195 5.34 13.38 4.16
CA GLN A 195 4.36 14.21 4.86
C GLN A 195 3.89 13.54 6.17
N PRO A 196 3.38 14.34 7.13
CA PRO A 196 2.73 13.80 8.32
C PRO A 196 1.50 12.96 7.96
N GLN A 197 1.31 11.86 8.66
CA GLN A 197 0.15 10.96 8.54
C GLN A 197 -1.09 11.60 9.16
N VAL A 198 -2.27 11.29 8.62
CA VAL A 198 -3.56 11.74 9.14
C VAL A 198 -4.14 10.74 10.13
N TYR A 199 -3.94 9.44 9.87
CA TYR A 199 -4.59 8.36 10.62
C TYR A 199 -3.60 7.47 11.40
N GLY A 200 -2.29 7.69 11.25
CA GLY A 200 -1.24 6.94 11.93
C GLY A 200 -1.21 5.45 11.54
N THR A 201 -1.51 5.10 10.29
CA THR A 201 -1.59 3.68 9.89
C THR A 201 -0.25 3.08 9.46
N GLN A 202 0.72 3.90 9.06
CA GLN A 202 2.03 3.46 8.56
C GLN A 202 3.05 3.46 9.71
N MET A 203 3.44 2.26 10.11
CA MET A 203 4.29 2.02 11.28
C MET A 203 5.59 1.32 10.86
N THR A 204 6.65 1.58 11.60
CA THR A 204 7.92 0.85 11.55
C THR A 204 8.30 0.41 12.95
N LEU A 205 9.29 -0.47 13.09
CA LEU A 205 9.84 -0.83 14.40
C LEU A 205 11.12 -0.05 14.65
N ALA A 206 11.20 0.59 15.82
CA ALA A 206 12.40 1.30 16.28
C ALA A 206 12.75 0.87 17.71
N ARG A 207 14.04 0.94 18.06
CA ARG A 207 14.47 0.73 19.46
C ARG A 207 14.12 1.95 20.30
N ASP A 208 13.48 1.72 21.43
CA ASP A 208 13.29 2.74 22.46
C ASP A 208 14.57 2.97 23.28
N SER A 209 14.50 3.84 24.29
CA SER A 209 15.62 4.14 25.21
C SER A 209 16.07 2.95 26.04
N GLU A 210 15.25 1.92 26.17
CA GLU A 210 15.54 0.67 26.89
C GLU A 210 16.07 -0.42 25.93
N GLY A 211 16.19 -0.12 24.64
CA GLY A 211 16.66 -1.03 23.60
C GLY A 211 15.59 -2.00 23.06
N VAL A 212 14.34 -1.85 23.49
CA VAL A 212 13.20 -2.69 23.09
C VAL A 212 12.64 -2.19 21.75
N MET A 213 12.40 -3.11 20.81
CA MET A 213 11.77 -2.79 19.53
C MET A 213 10.28 -2.47 19.74
N ARG A 214 9.86 -1.26 19.39
CA ARG A 214 8.48 -0.80 19.49
C ARG A 214 7.97 -0.28 18.16
N PRO A 215 6.67 -0.43 17.87
CA PRO A 215 6.06 0.20 16.71
C PRO A 215 6.03 1.72 16.91
N VAL A 216 6.53 2.45 15.92
CA VAL A 216 6.48 3.91 15.86
C VAL A 216 5.97 4.34 14.47
N PRO A 217 5.25 5.47 14.36
CA PRO A 217 4.85 6.02 13.07
C PRO A 217 6.08 6.28 12.17
N ILE A 218 5.98 5.97 10.87
CA ILE A 218 7.07 6.22 9.90
C ILE A 218 7.36 7.72 9.76
N THR A 219 6.31 8.51 9.61
CA THR A 219 6.35 9.98 9.71
C THR A 219 5.47 10.44 10.87
N SER A 220 5.62 11.70 11.29
CA SER A 220 4.83 12.28 12.37
C SER A 220 3.32 12.22 12.08
N ILE A 221 2.48 12.33 13.11
CA ILE A 221 1.03 12.36 12.96
C ILE A 221 0.54 13.80 13.04
N GLU A 222 -0.28 14.20 12.08
CA GLU A 222 -0.94 15.50 12.02
C GLU A 222 -2.01 15.59 13.12
N PHE A 223 -2.01 16.68 13.90
CA PHE A 223 -2.95 16.91 15.02
C PHE A 223 -3.24 15.65 15.86
N PRO A 224 -2.26 15.13 16.64
CA PRO A 224 -2.39 13.89 17.40
C PRO A 224 -3.59 13.87 18.35
N ASP A 225 -3.93 15.00 18.95
CA ASP A 225 -5.06 15.11 19.90
C ASP A 225 -6.44 14.85 19.24
N GLN A 226 -6.52 14.92 17.91
CA GLN A 226 -7.75 14.67 17.13
C GLN A 226 -7.70 13.33 16.37
N LEU A 227 -6.65 12.54 16.56
CA LEU A 227 -6.38 11.31 15.81
C LEU A 227 -7.51 10.29 15.97
N ASP A 228 -7.90 10.01 17.20
CA ASP A 228 -8.88 8.96 17.48
C ASP A 228 -10.28 9.33 16.99
N ASP A 229 -10.64 10.62 16.97
CA ASP A 229 -11.89 11.10 16.36
C ASP A 229 -11.91 10.84 14.84
N ARG A 230 -10.78 11.10 14.16
CA ARG A 230 -10.65 10.79 12.72
C ARG A 230 -10.70 9.28 12.47
N ARG A 231 -10.05 8.49 13.33
CA ARG A 231 -10.04 7.03 13.21
C ARG A 231 -11.41 6.42 13.44
N ALA A 232 -12.16 6.91 14.43
CA ALA A 232 -13.52 6.47 14.73
C ALA A 232 -14.48 6.73 13.56
N LYS A 233 -14.36 7.88 12.87
CA LYS A 233 -15.15 8.18 11.66
C LYS A 233 -14.91 7.19 10.52
N MET A 234 -13.73 6.58 10.46
CA MET A 234 -13.37 5.55 9.48
C MET A 234 -13.66 4.13 9.98
N GLY A 235 -14.28 3.96 11.15
CA GLY A 235 -14.54 2.65 11.75
C GLY A 235 -13.27 1.93 12.23
N MET A 236 -12.20 2.66 12.51
CA MET A 236 -10.93 2.09 13.00
C MET A 236 -10.82 2.19 14.52
N PRO A 237 -10.10 1.26 15.18
CA PRO A 237 -9.86 1.34 16.61
C PRO A 237 -8.99 2.55 16.96
N ALA A 238 -9.03 2.99 18.23
CA ALA A 238 -8.10 4.00 18.76
C ALA A 238 -6.65 3.64 18.44
N HIS A 239 -5.82 4.64 18.19
CA HIS A 239 -4.46 4.46 17.70
C HIS A 239 -3.62 3.61 18.67
N ASP A 240 -3.73 3.83 19.98
CA ASP A 240 -2.98 3.04 20.96
C ASP A 240 -3.35 1.55 20.94
N ARG A 241 -4.63 1.21 20.71
CA ARG A 241 -5.04 -0.20 20.54
C ARG A 241 -4.43 -0.81 19.29
N PHE A 242 -4.34 -0.04 18.20
CA PHE A 242 -3.68 -0.47 16.97
C PHE A 242 -2.17 -0.69 17.18
N VAL A 243 -1.47 0.26 17.81
CA VAL A 243 -0.05 0.14 18.15
C VAL A 243 0.20 -1.08 19.04
N GLN A 244 -0.64 -1.30 20.06
CA GLN A 244 -0.53 -2.45 20.94
C GLN A 244 -0.69 -3.77 20.20
N ALA A 245 -1.63 -3.87 19.27
CA ALA A 245 -1.83 -5.08 18.49
C ALA A 245 -0.63 -5.38 17.58
N ILE A 246 -0.01 -4.34 16.99
CA ILE A 246 1.24 -4.50 16.25
C ILE A 246 2.35 -5.03 17.16
N ALA A 247 2.50 -4.45 18.35
CA ALA A 247 3.52 -4.88 19.31
C ALA A 247 3.32 -6.34 19.74
N GLN A 248 2.06 -6.76 19.94
CA GLN A 248 1.71 -8.15 20.26
C GLN A 248 2.02 -9.10 19.11
N ALA A 249 1.66 -8.73 17.87
CA ALA A 249 1.97 -9.54 16.69
C ALA A 249 3.48 -9.69 16.49
N TYR A 250 4.24 -8.60 16.69
CA TYR A 250 5.69 -8.64 16.64
C TYR A 250 6.27 -9.55 17.73
N ALA A 251 5.81 -9.41 18.99
CA ALA A 251 6.26 -10.27 20.08
C ALA A 251 5.96 -11.76 19.82
N ALA A 252 4.79 -12.08 19.27
CA ALA A 252 4.42 -13.45 18.90
C ALA A 252 5.35 -14.02 17.81
N SER A 253 5.71 -13.21 16.80
CA SER A 253 6.63 -13.61 15.72
C SER A 253 8.04 -13.96 16.21
N LEU A 254 8.47 -13.43 17.37
CA LEU A 254 9.76 -13.76 17.97
C LEU A 254 9.77 -15.13 18.65
N VAL A 255 8.61 -15.59 19.13
CA VAL A 255 8.47 -16.88 19.84
C VAL A 255 8.22 -18.01 18.85
N GLU A 256 7.34 -17.77 17.88
CA GLU A 256 7.01 -18.70 16.81
C GLU A 256 7.04 -17.92 15.48
N PRO A 257 8.14 -18.04 14.69
CA PRO A 257 8.30 -17.31 13.42
C PRO A 257 7.17 -17.54 12.42
N ASN A 258 6.41 -18.63 12.56
CA ASN A 258 5.27 -18.99 11.72
C ASN A 258 3.90 -18.74 12.37
N SER A 259 3.83 -18.16 13.58
CA SER A 259 2.55 -17.88 14.23
C SER A 259 1.82 -16.74 13.51
N ARG A 260 0.54 -16.98 13.22
CA ARG A 260 -0.32 -16.03 12.50
C ARG A 260 -0.51 -14.76 13.33
N TYR A 261 -0.44 -13.61 12.65
CA TYR A 261 -0.70 -12.27 13.18
C TYR A 261 -1.95 -12.22 14.08
N ALA A 262 -1.83 -11.56 15.24
CA ALA A 262 -2.93 -11.37 16.17
C ALA A 262 -4.03 -10.49 15.51
N SER A 263 -5.25 -11.03 15.40
CA SER A 263 -6.43 -10.24 15.05
C SER A 263 -6.68 -9.18 16.12
N VAL A 264 -6.79 -7.90 15.74
CA VAL A 264 -7.20 -6.83 16.67
C VAL A 264 -8.69 -6.99 16.96
N PRO A 265 -9.12 -7.29 18.18
CA PRO A 265 -10.55 -7.37 18.48
C PRO A 265 -11.17 -5.99 18.37
N THR A 266 -12.20 -5.87 17.54
CA THR A 266 -13.16 -4.76 17.57
C THR A 266 -14.24 -5.15 18.59
N GLU A 267 -14.29 -4.49 19.74
CA GLU A 267 -15.45 -4.52 20.65
C GLU A 267 -16.54 -3.57 20.16
#